data_AF-A0A537MTJ9-F1
#
_entry.id   AF-A0A537MTJ9-F1
#
_cell.length_a   1.000
_cell.length_b   1.000
_cell.length_c   1.000
_cell.angle_alpha   90.00
_cell.angle_beta   90.00
_cell.angle_gamma   90.00
#
_symmetry.space_group_name_H-M   'P 1'
#
loop_
_entity.id
_entity.type
_entity.pdbx_description
1 polymer ?
#
loop_
_entity_poly.entity_id
_entity_poly.type
_entity_poly.pdbx_seq_one_letter_code
_entity_poly.pdbx_strand_id
1 'polypeptide(L)'
;GEASMALNEDDRAALVGLDRADWWEDAHTAEAVREPLLRAAGWYFLRARTARGLPRDAVARFHLGNGARLERLNFLADTSPRGRAQSHGLMVNYLYDL
;
A
#
# COMPACT_ATOMS: atom_id res chain seq x y z
N GLY A 1 4.05 22.70 5.09
CA GLY A 1 4.12 21.40 4.41
C GLY A 1 2.76 21.13 3.80
N GLU A 2 2.71 20.72 2.53
CA GLU A 2 1.44 20.45 1.86
C GLU A 2 0.67 19.34 2.59
N ALA A 3 -0.62 19.58 2.84
CA ALA A 3 -1.49 18.60 3.46
C ALA A 3 -1.69 17.42 2.48
N SER A 4 -1.41 16.20 2.93
CA SER A 4 -1.72 15.00 2.14
C SER A 4 -3.24 14.88 1.94
N MET A 5 -3.68 14.64 0.70
CA MET A 5 -5.07 14.36 0.39
C MET A 5 -5.54 12.97 0.88
N ALA A 6 -4.60 12.12 1.31
CA ALA A 6 -4.86 10.74 1.70
C ALA A 6 -4.73 10.51 3.20
N LEU A 7 -3.82 11.23 3.87
CA LEU A 7 -3.44 10.96 5.26
C LEU A 7 -3.62 12.22 6.09
N ASN A 8 -4.29 12.09 7.25
CA ASN A 8 -4.34 13.16 8.25
C ASN A 8 -3.12 13.09 9.19
N GLU A 9 -3.14 13.87 10.28
CA GLU A 9 -2.05 13.89 11.25
C GLU A 9 -1.97 12.60 12.08
N ASP A 10 -3.11 12.05 12.50
CA ASP A 10 -3.17 10.79 13.25
C ASP A 10 -2.66 9.61 12.41
N ASP A 11 -3.03 9.56 11.13
CA ASP A 11 -2.54 8.58 10.17
C ASP A 11 -1.00 8.65 10.07
N ARG A 12 -0.44 9.87 10.01
CA ARG A 12 1.02 10.08 9.98
C ARG A 12 1.67 9.63 11.28
N ALA A 13 1.09 9.94 12.43
CA ALA A 13 1.61 9.54 13.73
C ALA A 13 1.63 8.02 13.89
N ALA A 14 0.57 7.34 13.46
CA ALA A 14 0.51 5.87 13.47
C ALA A 14 1.58 5.25 12.56
N LEU A 15 1.75 5.78 11.34
CA LEU A 15 2.70 5.25 10.35
C LEU A 15 4.18 5.32 10.78
N VAL A 16 4.53 6.15 11.78
CA VAL A 16 5.88 6.12 12.40
C VAL A 16 6.21 4.72 12.95
N GLY A 17 5.19 3.93 13.33
CA GLY A 17 5.38 2.54 13.75
C GLY A 17 6.08 1.66 12.72
N LEU A 18 5.99 1.98 11.42
CA LEU A 18 6.63 1.22 10.35
C LEU A 18 8.16 1.32 10.35
N ASP A 19 8.74 2.31 11.04
CA ASP A 19 10.20 2.49 11.16
C ASP A 19 10.83 1.49 12.14
N ARG A 20 10.01 0.81 12.96
CA ARG A 20 10.50 -0.21 13.88
C ARG A 20 10.84 -1.49 13.11
N ALA A 21 11.99 -2.05 13.42
CA ALA A 21 12.51 -3.22 12.69
C ALA A 21 11.69 -4.51 12.88
N ASP A 22 10.66 -4.55 13.73
CA ASP A 22 9.85 -5.72 14.09
C ASP A 22 8.35 -5.41 14.17
N TRP A 23 7.91 -4.27 13.62
CA TRP A 23 6.55 -3.74 13.80
C TRP A 23 5.42 -4.72 13.42
N TRP A 24 5.67 -5.62 12.47
CA TRP A 24 4.69 -6.59 11.97
C TRP A 24 4.49 -7.79 12.90
N GLU A 25 5.37 -7.98 13.90
CA GLU A 25 5.25 -9.02 14.93
C GLU A 25 4.55 -8.49 16.19
N ASP A 26 4.62 -7.18 16.42
CA ASP A 26 3.86 -6.52 17.48
C ASP A 26 2.41 -6.26 17.03
N ALA A 27 1.48 -7.05 17.56
CA ALA A 27 0.06 -6.95 17.21
C ALA A 27 -0.52 -5.54 17.46
N HIS A 28 -0.02 -4.82 18.46
CA HIS A 28 -0.49 -3.47 18.74
C HIS A 28 -0.07 -2.49 17.64
N THR A 29 1.21 -2.46 17.30
CA THR A 29 1.72 -1.62 16.21
C THR A 29 1.11 -2.03 14.86
N ALA A 30 1.03 -3.32 14.57
CA ALA A 30 0.46 -3.83 13.32
C ALA A 30 -0.99 -3.39 13.12
N GLU A 31 -1.82 -3.44 14.16
CA GLU A 31 -3.21 -2.97 14.08
C GLU A 31 -3.28 -1.45 13.93
N ALA A 32 -2.46 -0.70 14.67
CA ALA A 32 -2.43 0.76 14.60
C ALA A 32 -2.06 1.29 13.19
N VAL A 33 -1.15 0.63 12.48
CA VAL A 33 -0.73 1.06 11.14
C VAL A 33 -1.64 0.55 10.01
N ARG A 34 -2.51 -0.43 10.27
CA ARG A 34 -3.26 -1.16 9.25
C ARG A 34 -4.09 -0.24 8.36
N GLU A 35 -5.01 0.52 8.95
CA GLU A 35 -5.90 1.42 8.20
C GLU A 35 -5.16 2.58 7.53
N PRO A 36 -4.22 3.29 8.21
CA PRO A 36 -3.38 4.30 7.56
C PRO A 36 -2.61 3.77 6.35
N LEU A 37 -2.02 2.57 6.45
CA LEU A 37 -1.27 1.96 5.35
C LEU A 37 -2.20 1.57 4.19
N LEU A 38 -3.36 0.98 4.47
CA LEU A 38 -4.34 0.62 3.43
C LEU A 38 -4.89 1.87 2.73
N ARG A 39 -5.10 2.96 3.46
CA ARG A 39 -5.53 4.25 2.89
C ARG A 39 -4.45 4.86 1.99
N ALA A 40 -3.20 4.86 2.44
CA ALA A 40 -2.06 5.30 1.64
C ALA A 40 -1.96 4.47 0.35
N ALA A 41 -2.06 3.15 0.46
CA ALA A 41 -2.03 2.22 -0.67
C ALA A 41 -3.20 2.45 -1.64
N GLY A 42 -4.42 2.60 -1.14
CA GLY A 42 -5.59 2.90 -1.96
C GLY A 42 -5.42 4.19 -2.76
N TRP A 43 -4.92 5.25 -2.12
CA TRP A 43 -4.60 6.49 -2.81
C TRP A 43 -3.49 6.28 -3.85
N TYR A 44 -2.42 5.54 -3.50
CA TYR A 44 -1.30 5.27 -4.40
C TYR A 44 -1.76 4.56 -5.68
N PHE A 45 -2.53 3.47 -5.58
CA PHE A 45 -3.02 2.76 -6.76
C PHE A 45 -4.02 3.60 -7.57
N LEU A 46 -4.92 4.33 -6.90
CA LEU A 46 -5.98 5.08 -7.59
C LEU A 46 -5.50 6.40 -8.20
N ARG A 47 -4.52 7.09 -7.59
CA ARG A 47 -4.17 8.47 -7.93
C ARG A 47 -2.70 8.70 -8.24
N ALA A 48 -1.76 7.89 -7.73
CA ALA A 48 -0.37 8.10 -8.05
C ALA A 48 -0.13 7.76 -9.53
N ARG A 49 0.47 8.72 -10.26
CA ARG A 49 0.80 8.58 -11.67
C ARG A 49 2.27 8.90 -11.95
N THR A 50 2.79 8.34 -13.04
CA THR A 50 4.05 8.76 -13.64
C THR A 50 3.86 10.08 -14.39
N ALA A 51 4.95 10.73 -14.82
CA ALA A 51 4.86 11.94 -15.65
C ALA A 51 4.11 11.73 -16.98
N ARG A 52 3.96 10.47 -17.42
CA ARG A 52 3.20 10.08 -18.62
C ARG A 52 1.74 9.73 -18.32
N GLY A 53 1.26 9.95 -17.10
CA GLY A 53 -0.14 9.71 -16.72
C GLY A 53 -0.50 8.24 -16.45
N LEU A 54 0.46 7.31 -16.43
CA LEU A 54 0.24 5.88 -16.14
C LEU A 54 0.29 5.59 -14.64
N PRO A 55 -0.36 4.51 -14.14
CA PRO A 55 -0.21 4.06 -12.74
C PRO A 55 1.26 4.01 -12.32
N ARG A 56 1.56 4.55 -11.13
CA ARG A 56 2.94 4.68 -10.64
C ARG A 56 3.59 3.32 -10.40
N ASP A 57 2.81 2.37 -9.88
CA ASP A 57 3.25 1.00 -9.65
C ASP A 57 3.43 0.23 -10.95
N ALA A 58 4.59 -0.44 -11.10
CA ALA A 58 4.89 -1.17 -12.32
C ALA A 58 4.01 -2.42 -12.50
N VAL A 59 3.66 -3.11 -11.41
CA VAL A 59 2.86 -4.33 -11.42
C VAL A 59 1.38 -3.98 -11.68
N ALA A 60 0.87 -2.93 -11.04
CA ALA A 60 -0.47 -2.41 -11.33
C ALA A 60 -0.58 -1.98 -12.79
N ARG A 61 0.40 -1.23 -13.30
CA ARG A 61 0.42 -0.82 -14.71
C ARG A 61 0.39 -2.02 -15.66
N PHE A 62 1.10 -3.09 -15.35
CA PHE A 62 1.07 -4.33 -16.14
C PHE A 62 -0.32 -4.99 -16.12
N HIS A 63 -0.88 -5.26 -14.93
CA HIS A 63 -2.15 -5.97 -14.82
C HIS A 63 -3.34 -5.14 -15.34
N LEU A 64 -3.41 -3.87 -14.97
CA LEU A 64 -4.46 -2.96 -15.45
C LEU A 64 -4.35 -2.74 -16.96
N GLY A 65 -3.13 -2.66 -17.50
CA GLY A 65 -2.89 -2.58 -18.95
C GLY A 65 -3.33 -3.82 -19.72
N ASN A 66 -3.38 -4.98 -19.05
CA ASN A 66 -3.88 -6.23 -19.59
C ASN A 66 -5.38 -6.46 -19.32
N GLY A 67 -6.12 -5.46 -18.84
CA GLY A 67 -7.56 -5.55 -18.62
C GLY A 67 -7.99 -6.10 -17.26
N ALA A 68 -7.06 -6.30 -16.31
CA ALA A 68 -7.45 -6.63 -14.95
C ALA A 68 -8.04 -5.42 -14.22
N ARG A 69 -8.79 -5.67 -13.14
CA ARG A 69 -9.11 -4.66 -12.12
C ARG A 69 -8.36 -4.94 -10.82
N LEU A 70 -8.06 -3.87 -10.07
CA LEU A 70 -7.60 -4.01 -8.70
C LEU A 70 -8.78 -4.45 -7.83
N GLU A 71 -8.69 -5.64 -7.26
CA GLU A 71 -9.81 -6.27 -6.53
C GLU A 71 -9.66 -6.09 -5.02
N ARG A 72 -8.47 -6.36 -4.47
CA ARG A 72 -8.26 -6.34 -3.01
C ARG A 72 -6.84 -5.97 -2.63
N LEU A 73 -6.73 -5.15 -1.58
CA LEU A 73 -5.48 -4.91 -0.86
C LEU A 73 -5.38 -5.90 0.30
N ASN A 74 -4.23 -6.56 0.43
CA ASN A 74 -3.98 -7.56 1.46
C ASN A 74 -2.85 -7.09 2.38
N PHE A 75 -3.22 -6.65 3.58
CA PHE A 75 -2.29 -6.24 4.62
C PHE A 75 -1.52 -7.44 5.18
N LEU A 76 -0.20 -7.31 5.32
CA LEU A 76 0.72 -8.35 5.82
C LEU A 76 0.59 -9.71 5.10
N ALA A 77 0.33 -9.70 3.80
CA ALA A 77 0.24 -10.92 3.01
C ALA A 77 1.61 -11.52 2.63
N ASP A 78 2.68 -10.72 2.64
CA ASP A 78 4.06 -11.20 2.48
C ASP A 78 4.99 -10.60 3.55
N THR A 79 5.17 -11.33 4.66
CA THR A 79 6.05 -10.93 5.77
C THR A 79 7.51 -11.34 5.57
N SER A 80 7.87 -11.88 4.39
CA SER A 80 9.26 -12.14 4.06
C SER A 80 10.09 -10.85 4.11
N PRO A 81 11.42 -10.93 4.34
CA PRO A 81 12.28 -9.75 4.31
C PRO A 81 12.13 -8.92 3.03
N ARG A 82 11.91 -9.58 1.89
CA ARG A 82 11.69 -8.91 0.59
C ARG A 82 10.34 -8.18 0.54
N GLY A 83 9.25 -8.85 0.92
CA GLY A 83 7.92 -8.23 0.93
C GLY A 83 7.86 -7.00 1.84
N ARG A 84 8.49 -7.09 3.01
CA ARG A 84 8.61 -5.96 3.95
C ARG A 84 9.42 -4.81 3.39
N ALA A 85 10.56 -5.10 2.75
CA ALA A 85 11.40 -4.06 2.13
C ALA A 85 10.74 -3.39 0.90
N GLN A 86 9.89 -4.09 0.17
CA GLN A 86 9.26 -3.57 -1.05
C GLN A 86 7.97 -2.78 -0.79
N SER A 87 7.13 -3.24 0.14
CA SER A 87 5.78 -2.71 0.33
C SER A 87 5.25 -2.83 1.76
N HIS A 88 6.12 -2.97 2.76
CA HIS A 88 5.71 -3.25 4.15
C HIS A 88 4.80 -4.49 4.25
N GLY A 89 5.02 -5.48 3.38
CA GLY A 89 4.26 -6.74 3.32
C GLY A 89 2.85 -6.63 2.73
N LEU A 90 2.50 -5.47 2.17
CA LEU A 90 1.26 -5.30 1.41
C LEU A 90 1.33 -6.06 0.08
N MET A 91 0.30 -6.86 -0.21
CA MET A 91 0.08 -7.43 -1.54
C MET A 91 -1.27 -7.01 -2.11
N VAL A 92 -1.46 -7.25 -3.41
CA VAL A 92 -2.69 -6.90 -4.13
C VAL A 92 -3.17 -8.09 -4.94
N ASN A 93 -4.48 -8.34 -4.94
CA ASN A 93 -5.11 -9.22 -5.90
C ASN A 93 -5.66 -8.42 -7.08
N TYR A 94 -5.33 -8.87 -8.29
CA TYR A 94 -5.92 -8.38 -9.53
C TYR A 94 -6.87 -9.45 -10.06
N LEU A 95 -8.07 -9.03 -10.47
CA LEU A 95 -9.05 -9.92 -11.09
C LEU A 95 -9.13 -9.64 -12.59
N TYR A 96 -9.09 -10.72 -13.38
CA TYR A 96 -9.44 -10.71 -14.78
C TYR A 96 -10.85 -11.23 -14.93
N ASP A 97 -11.72 -10.44 -15.56
CA ASP A 97 -13.06 -10.87 -15.95
C ASP A 97 -12.95 -11.29 -17.42
N LEU A 98 -12.96 -12.61 -17.67
CA LEU A 98 -12.74 -13.23 -18.98
C LEU A 98 -14.06 -13.54 -19.69
#